data_AF-A0A9X2HAQ2-F1
#
_entry.id   AF-A0A9X2HAQ2-F1
#
_cell.length_a   1.000
_cell.length_b   1.000
_cell.length_c   1.000
_cell.angle_alpha   90.00
_cell.angle_beta   90.00
_cell.angle_gamma   90.00
#
_symmetry.space_group_name_H-M   'P 1'
#
loop_
_entity.id
_entity.type
_entity.pdbx_description
1 polymer ?
#
loop_
_entity_poly.entity_id
_entity_poly.type
_entity_poly.pdbx_seq_one_letter_code
_entity_poly.pdbx_strand_id
1 'polypeptide(L)'
;MSDHDIGGGNHPSSELNGVFHPGSSAPSPHGAGEGGQSLTKRQRRRRRKTAAKNAALPDAAAKTAKDDDRSAGRAELRGARKPRRRRPRSRAAMPAAAAPDAVAAASDGARGAAALARAEATPGRCSAGGSAPARAVRPAPSAHRPPAYAALDLGTNNCRLLIAIPTRPGQFRVIDAFSRIVRLGEGLSRTGSLSRGAMDRAITALGICAQKLAARDVGNMRLIATEACRQAANGAEFIEQVARQTGLELEIVTRETEARLAVSGCGSLIDRSAKGAVLFDIGGGSSEIALLDLRGGYTRRLASRIVAWTSLPVGVVTLAERHGGRDITPELFEQMVVETVAMIHRFPERDRLGSVVGGDRFHLLGTSGTVTTLAGVHLNLERYDRRQVDGLWLADREADELVARIAGWSFDERVANPCIGSDRADLVLAGCAILQAIRRVWPARTLRVADRGLREGLLTEMMVADGVWRRNEPTRKTGG
;
A
#
# COMPACT_ATOMS: atom_id res chain seq x y z
N MET A 1 24.92 27.52 -54.61
CA MET A 1 24.57 28.76 -55.33
C MET A 1 23.72 29.59 -54.37
N SER A 2 24.26 30.33 -53.41
CA SER A 2 25.47 31.19 -53.36
C SER A 2 26.13 31.01 -51.97
N ASP A 3 27.41 30.66 -51.80
CA ASP A 3 28.67 31.42 -51.96
C ASP A 3 28.71 32.70 -51.09
N HIS A 4 29.47 32.75 -49.97
CA HIS A 4 30.93 33.04 -49.81
C HIS A 4 31.23 34.56 -49.98
N ASP A 5 32.06 35.30 -49.22
CA ASP A 5 33.10 35.01 -48.20
C ASP A 5 33.75 36.35 -47.69
N ILE A 6 34.63 36.25 -46.67
CA ILE A 6 35.79 37.14 -46.28
C ILE A 6 35.49 38.47 -45.52
N GLY A 7 36.21 38.90 -44.46
CA GLY A 7 37.41 38.40 -43.74
C GLY A 7 38.28 39.54 -43.16
N GLY A 8 39.11 39.24 -42.14
CA GLY A 8 40.27 40.03 -41.65
C GLY A 8 40.02 40.98 -40.46
N GLY A 9 40.87 41.15 -39.43
CA GLY A 9 42.21 40.65 -39.11
C GLY A 9 42.91 41.60 -38.10
N ASN A 10 43.86 41.04 -37.32
CA ASN A 10 44.98 41.67 -36.58
C ASN A 10 44.87 42.26 -35.15
N HIS A 11 45.76 41.74 -34.31
CA HIS A 11 46.35 42.23 -33.03
C HIS A 11 47.34 43.40 -33.25
N PRO A 12 47.71 44.17 -32.19
CA PRO A 12 48.97 43.95 -31.42
C PRO A 12 48.81 44.14 -29.87
N SER A 13 49.54 43.42 -28.99
CA SER A 13 50.81 43.75 -28.26
C SER A 13 50.71 44.99 -27.32
N SER A 14 51.26 45.12 -26.09
CA SER A 14 52.12 44.36 -25.16
C SER A 14 52.34 45.20 -23.86
N GLU A 15 53.04 44.63 -22.85
CA GLU A 15 53.62 45.20 -21.60
C GLU A 15 52.78 45.06 -20.29
N LEU A 16 53.09 44.21 -19.29
CA LEU A 16 54.28 43.91 -18.44
C LEU A 16 54.45 44.80 -17.19
N ASN A 17 54.17 44.24 -16.01
CA ASN A 17 55.09 44.24 -14.84
C ASN A 17 54.64 43.22 -13.76
N GLY A 18 55.57 42.36 -13.32
CA GLY A 18 55.47 41.44 -12.16
C GLY A 18 55.76 42.17 -10.82
N VAL A 19 55.84 41.56 -9.62
CA VAL A 19 56.54 40.32 -9.19
C VAL A 19 56.19 39.99 -7.71
N PHE A 20 55.98 38.68 -7.40
CA PHE A 20 56.31 37.81 -6.21
C PHE A 20 56.15 38.28 -4.73
N HIS A 21 55.32 37.63 -3.86
CA HIS A 21 55.49 36.44 -2.94
C HIS A 21 56.01 36.77 -1.50
N PRO A 22 55.97 35.86 -0.48
CA PRO A 22 54.89 35.05 0.10
C PRO A 22 54.88 35.11 1.67
N GLY A 23 53.95 34.44 2.39
CA GLY A 23 54.03 34.35 3.86
C GLY A 23 52.99 33.46 4.55
N SER A 24 53.47 32.39 5.19
CA SER A 24 52.76 31.38 5.99
C SER A 24 52.56 31.85 7.44
N SER A 25 51.49 31.40 8.14
CA SER A 25 51.62 30.78 9.48
C SER A 25 50.27 30.44 10.14
N ALA A 26 50.28 29.33 10.87
CA ALA A 26 49.23 28.68 11.66
C ALA A 26 48.59 29.54 12.78
N PRO A 27 47.44 29.11 13.36
CA PRO A 27 46.92 29.68 14.60
C PRO A 27 47.35 28.87 15.84
N SER A 28 47.66 29.58 16.92
CA SER A 28 47.89 29.04 18.27
C SER A 28 47.60 30.13 19.33
N PRO A 29 47.38 29.78 20.61
CA PRO A 29 46.12 30.08 21.30
C PRO A 29 46.25 31.03 22.52
N HIS A 30 45.11 31.54 23.03
CA HIS A 30 44.71 31.72 24.46
C HIS A 30 43.84 32.96 24.74
N GLY A 31 42.87 32.79 25.67
CA GLY A 31 42.13 33.83 26.40
C GLY A 31 40.60 33.75 26.21
N ALA A 32 39.84 32.92 26.93
CA ALA A 32 39.36 32.99 28.34
C ALA A 32 38.09 33.85 28.56
N GLY A 33 37.06 33.27 29.20
CA GLY A 33 35.80 33.89 29.66
C GLY A 33 34.57 32.99 29.43
N GLU A 34 34.37 31.90 30.19
CA GLU A 34 33.47 31.75 31.37
C GLU A 34 31.99 31.42 31.06
N GLY A 35 31.49 30.33 31.66
CA GLY A 35 30.08 29.91 31.59
C GLY A 35 29.85 28.41 31.89
N GLY A 36 30.32 27.90 33.03
CA GLY A 36 30.15 26.49 33.44
C GLY A 36 28.91 26.27 34.32
N GLN A 37 28.03 25.33 33.94
CA GLN A 37 27.02 24.75 34.83
C GLN A 37 27.53 23.42 35.42
N SER A 38 27.43 23.29 36.75
CA SER A 38 27.98 22.17 37.53
C SER A 38 27.12 20.89 37.45
N LEU A 39 27.80 19.73 37.35
CA LEU A 39 27.17 18.41 37.38
C LEU A 39 27.12 17.85 38.81
N THR A 40 26.02 17.17 39.14
CA THR A 40 25.72 16.72 40.52
C THR A 40 26.54 15.49 40.95
N LYS A 41 26.74 15.33 42.28
CA LYS A 41 27.49 14.21 42.92
C LYS A 41 27.05 12.80 42.49
N ARG A 42 25.83 12.63 41.95
CA ARG A 42 25.29 11.34 41.48
C ARG A 42 25.82 10.94 40.09
N GLN A 43 26.24 11.90 39.26
CA GLN A 43 26.80 11.66 37.92
C GLN A 43 28.29 11.27 37.96
N ARG A 44 29.05 11.71 38.97
CA ARG A 44 30.45 11.30 39.18
C ARG A 44 30.63 9.84 39.61
N ARG A 45 29.61 9.21 40.21
CA ARG A 45 29.70 7.84 40.77
C ARG A 45 29.42 6.72 39.75
N ARG A 46 28.74 7.02 38.63
CA ARG A 46 28.45 6.02 37.57
C ARG A 46 29.57 5.86 36.54
N ARG A 47 30.39 6.89 36.29
CA ARG A 47 31.53 6.81 35.38
C ARG A 47 32.74 6.04 35.93
N ARG A 48 32.81 5.80 37.24
CA ARG A 48 33.88 5.02 37.88
C ARG A 48 33.65 3.49 37.89
N LYS A 49 32.52 2.99 37.38
CA LYS A 49 32.15 1.56 37.47
C LYS A 49 32.19 0.78 36.14
N THR A 50 32.49 1.45 35.02
CA THR A 50 32.59 0.81 33.69
C THR A 50 34.00 0.82 33.10
N ALA A 51 34.99 1.44 33.76
CA ALA A 51 36.40 1.42 33.35
C ALA A 51 37.24 0.35 34.09
N ALA A 52 36.62 -0.49 34.92
CA ALA A 52 37.29 -1.54 35.70
C ALA A 52 36.60 -2.88 35.47
N LYS A 53 36.67 -3.40 34.24
CA LYS A 53 36.41 -4.79 33.87
C LYS A 53 36.90 -5.01 32.44
N ASN A 54 38.22 -4.96 32.28
CA ASN A 54 38.99 -5.58 31.19
C ASN A 54 40.47 -5.42 31.52
N ALA A 55 41.06 -6.44 32.16
CA ALA A 55 42.49 -6.70 32.14
C ALA A 55 42.76 -8.06 32.81
N ALA A 56 42.92 -9.12 32.01
CA ALA A 56 43.82 -10.23 32.29
C ALA A 56 43.86 -11.18 31.07
N LEU A 57 44.97 -11.14 30.34
CA LEU A 57 45.54 -12.25 29.55
C LEU A 57 46.81 -12.71 30.30
N PRO A 58 47.36 -13.91 30.01
CA PRO A 58 48.45 -13.94 29.03
C PRO A 58 48.47 -15.14 28.06
N ASP A 59 49.32 -14.94 27.04
CA ASP A 59 49.75 -15.75 25.89
C ASP A 59 50.19 -17.21 26.12
N ALA A 60 50.08 -18.03 25.06
CA ALA A 60 51.25 -18.65 24.40
C ALA A 60 50.93 -19.45 23.11
N ALA A 61 51.77 -19.16 22.09
CA ALA A 61 52.37 -20.06 21.11
C ALA A 61 51.63 -20.48 19.83
N ALA A 62 52.20 -20.00 18.71
CA ALA A 62 52.01 -20.45 17.34
C ALA A 62 52.67 -21.80 17.03
N LYS A 63 52.14 -22.53 16.04
CA LYS A 63 52.90 -23.34 15.09
C LYS A 63 52.10 -23.61 13.81
N THR A 64 52.87 -23.80 12.76
CA THR A 64 52.64 -23.72 11.31
C THR A 64 52.12 -25.00 10.64
N ALA A 65 51.59 -24.81 9.42
CA ALA A 65 51.79 -25.62 8.20
C ALA A 65 50.74 -26.67 7.75
N LYS A 66 50.18 -26.37 6.57
CA LYS A 66 50.14 -27.15 5.30
C LYS A 66 49.20 -28.36 5.07
N ASP A 67 48.57 -28.25 3.89
CA ASP A 67 48.25 -29.25 2.84
C ASP A 67 47.26 -30.38 3.17
N ASP A 68 46.09 -30.41 2.49
CA ASP A 68 45.98 -31.12 1.20
C ASP A 68 44.60 -30.96 0.52
N ASP A 69 44.65 -30.88 -0.80
CA ASP A 69 43.55 -30.83 -1.78
C ASP A 69 43.34 -32.23 -2.41
N ARG A 70 42.11 -32.48 -2.89
CA ARG A 70 41.66 -33.54 -3.83
C ARG A 70 41.58 -34.99 -3.35
N SER A 71 40.38 -35.56 -3.49
CA SER A 71 40.13 -36.51 -4.59
C SER A 71 38.64 -36.80 -4.81
N ALA A 72 38.30 -36.93 -6.09
CA ALA A 72 37.03 -37.36 -6.61
C ALA A 72 36.83 -38.88 -6.48
N GLY A 73 35.58 -39.32 -6.39
CA GLY A 73 35.21 -40.74 -6.47
C GLY A 73 33.76 -40.91 -6.94
N ARG A 74 33.62 -41.49 -8.13
CA ARG A 74 32.40 -41.72 -8.91
C ARG A 74 31.43 -42.76 -8.30
N ALA A 75 30.15 -42.57 -8.66
CA ALA A 75 29.14 -43.55 -9.07
C ALA A 75 28.85 -44.80 -8.21
N GLU A 76 27.56 -45.01 -7.87
CA GLU A 76 26.79 -46.10 -8.47
C GLU A 76 25.27 -45.97 -8.24
N LEU A 77 24.54 -46.33 -9.29
CA LEU A 77 23.08 -46.51 -9.35
C LEU A 77 22.63 -47.70 -8.51
N ARG A 78 21.44 -47.61 -7.89
CA ARG A 78 20.51 -48.75 -7.74
C ARG A 78 19.14 -48.32 -7.23
N GLY A 79 18.10 -48.77 -7.94
CA GLY A 79 16.96 -49.41 -7.29
C GLY A 79 15.74 -48.56 -6.97
N ALA A 80 14.78 -48.55 -7.89
CA ALA A 80 13.41 -48.09 -7.74
C ALA A 80 12.67 -48.68 -6.51
N ARG A 81 11.72 -47.89 -5.95
CA ARG A 81 10.40 -48.38 -5.48
C ARG A 81 9.44 -47.23 -5.17
N LYS A 82 8.41 -47.06 -6.01
CA LYS A 82 7.19 -46.28 -5.74
C LYS A 82 6.33 -47.00 -4.67
N PRO A 83 5.66 -46.28 -3.76
CA PRO A 83 4.45 -46.80 -3.14
C PRO A 83 3.20 -46.18 -3.78
N ARG A 84 2.19 -47.05 -3.89
CA ARG A 84 0.90 -46.89 -4.55
C ARG A 84 -0.02 -45.88 -3.84
N ARG A 85 -0.81 -45.20 -4.67
CA ARG A 85 -2.04 -44.47 -4.32
C ARG A 85 -2.96 -45.30 -3.41
N ARG A 86 -3.48 -44.68 -2.36
CA ARG A 86 -4.68 -45.12 -1.64
C ARG A 86 -5.69 -43.97 -1.59
N ARG A 87 -6.82 -44.14 -2.28
CA ARG A 87 -8.08 -43.42 -2.02
C ARG A 87 -8.75 -44.05 -0.79
N PRO A 88 -9.50 -43.27 0.00
CA PRO A 88 -10.83 -43.75 0.33
C PRO A 88 -11.94 -42.67 0.27
N ARG A 89 -13.01 -43.09 -0.42
CA ARG A 89 -14.45 -42.98 -0.11
C ARG A 89 -15.05 -41.66 0.42
N SER A 90 -15.96 -41.18 -0.42
CA SER A 90 -17.18 -40.40 -0.17
C SER A 90 -17.85 -40.64 1.18
N ARG A 91 -18.27 -39.54 1.83
CA ARG A 91 -19.30 -39.55 2.87
C ARG A 91 -20.23 -38.35 2.69
N ALA A 92 -21.49 -38.60 3.07
CA ALA A 92 -22.73 -37.94 2.67
C ALA A 92 -22.90 -36.47 3.07
N ALA A 93 -23.84 -35.83 2.37
CA ALA A 93 -24.33 -34.47 2.50
C ALA A 93 -25.28 -34.25 3.71
N MET A 94 -25.41 -32.98 4.11
CA MET A 94 -26.61 -32.21 4.57
C MET A 94 -26.18 -31.02 5.48
N PRO A 95 -26.96 -29.93 5.63
CA PRO A 95 -27.57 -29.07 4.61
C PRO A 95 -27.10 -27.60 4.71
N ALA A 96 -27.53 -26.79 3.74
CA ALA A 96 -27.14 -25.41 3.48
C ALA A 96 -27.58 -24.39 4.54
N ALA A 97 -26.70 -23.42 4.80
CA ALA A 97 -27.04 -22.14 5.42
C ALA A 97 -26.73 -21.01 4.42
N ALA A 98 -27.71 -20.11 4.25
CA ALA A 98 -27.80 -19.11 3.21
C ALA A 98 -26.57 -18.17 3.11
N ALA A 99 -26.08 -18.01 1.88
CA ALA A 99 -25.05 -17.04 1.51
C ALA A 99 -25.70 -15.66 1.25
N PRO A 100 -25.09 -14.55 1.69
CA PRO A 100 -25.37 -13.24 1.12
C PRO A 100 -24.46 -12.97 -0.10
N ASP A 101 -25.03 -12.28 -1.08
CA ASP A 101 -24.53 -12.05 -2.43
C ASP A 101 -23.10 -11.52 -2.52
N ALA A 102 -22.35 -12.13 -3.46
CA ALA A 102 -21.05 -11.65 -3.89
C ALA A 102 -21.21 -10.36 -4.71
N VAL A 103 -20.63 -9.26 -4.22
CA VAL A 103 -20.54 -8.01 -4.98
C VAL A 103 -19.44 -8.19 -6.04
N ALA A 104 -19.87 -8.48 -7.25
CA ALA A 104 -19.02 -8.63 -8.41
C ALA A 104 -18.42 -7.28 -8.84
N ALA A 105 -17.10 -7.21 -8.95
CA ALA A 105 -16.40 -6.09 -9.58
C ALA A 105 -16.66 -6.13 -11.09
N ALA A 106 -17.65 -5.38 -11.58
CA ALA A 106 -18.00 -5.31 -13.00
C ALA A 106 -17.05 -4.34 -13.74
N SER A 107 -16.33 -4.89 -14.71
CA SER A 107 -15.72 -4.18 -15.83
C SER A 107 -16.76 -4.10 -16.95
N ASP A 108 -17.20 -2.90 -17.33
CA ASP A 108 -18.02 -2.72 -18.52
C ASP A 108 -17.36 -1.72 -19.48
N GLY A 109 -17.01 -2.26 -20.65
CA GLY A 109 -16.69 -1.52 -21.86
C GLY A 109 -17.99 -1.17 -22.60
N ALA A 110 -18.17 0.10 -22.88
CA ALA A 110 -19.29 0.60 -23.67
C ALA A 110 -19.00 0.48 -25.17
N ARG A 111 -19.94 -0.07 -25.95
CA ARG A 111 -20.29 0.34 -27.31
C ARG A 111 -21.75 -0.07 -27.58
N GLY A 112 -22.59 0.91 -27.87
CA GLY A 112 -23.98 0.70 -28.29
C GLY A 112 -24.15 0.81 -29.80
N ALA A 113 -25.32 0.37 -30.29
CA ALA A 113 -26.16 1.11 -31.25
C ALA A 113 -27.47 0.35 -31.56
N ALA A 114 -28.56 1.14 -31.57
CA ALA A 114 -29.78 1.04 -32.38
C ALA A 114 -30.74 -0.16 -32.25
N ALA A 115 -31.99 0.13 -31.86
CA ALA A 115 -33.12 0.21 -32.79
C ALA A 115 -34.44 0.57 -32.07
N LEU A 116 -35.18 1.51 -32.68
CA LEU A 116 -36.55 1.90 -32.34
C LEU A 116 -37.56 0.83 -32.79
N ALA A 117 -38.59 0.57 -31.99
CA ALA A 117 -39.90 0.15 -32.50
C ALA A 117 -41.02 0.49 -31.49
N ARG A 118 -42.04 1.19 -31.99
CA ARG A 118 -43.31 1.51 -31.34
C ARG A 118 -44.28 0.33 -31.41
N ALA A 119 -45.12 0.15 -30.38
CA ALA A 119 -46.46 -0.45 -30.46
C ALA A 119 -47.21 -0.08 -29.16
N GLU A 120 -48.04 0.95 -29.16
CA GLU A 120 -49.50 0.91 -29.36
C GLU A 120 -50.27 0.16 -28.26
N ALA A 121 -51.09 0.94 -27.55
CA ALA A 121 -52.03 0.51 -26.54
C ALA A 121 -53.39 0.19 -27.17
N THR A 122 -54.11 -0.78 -26.61
CA THR A 122 -55.56 -0.90 -26.79
C THR A 122 -56.19 -1.45 -25.48
N PRO A 123 -57.34 -0.92 -25.03
CA PRO A 123 -57.81 -1.11 -23.66
C PRO A 123 -58.76 -2.32 -23.52
N GLY A 124 -58.55 -3.12 -22.48
CA GLY A 124 -59.41 -4.25 -22.10
C GLY A 124 -60.15 -3.99 -20.80
N ARG A 125 -61.48 -4.13 -20.86
CA ARG A 125 -62.54 -3.82 -19.89
C ARG A 125 -62.37 -4.31 -18.44
N CYS A 126 -63.01 -3.54 -17.56
CA CYS A 126 -63.31 -3.82 -16.16
C CYS A 126 -64.13 -5.11 -15.95
N SER A 127 -63.84 -5.81 -14.86
CA SER A 127 -64.85 -6.54 -14.08
C SER A 127 -64.61 -6.29 -12.59
N ALA A 128 -65.62 -5.72 -11.95
CA ALA A 128 -65.67 -5.46 -10.52
C ALA A 128 -65.81 -6.77 -9.73
N GLY A 129 -65.04 -6.89 -8.66
CA GLY A 129 -65.19 -7.90 -7.62
C GLY A 129 -64.69 -7.32 -6.31
N GLY A 130 -65.62 -7.00 -5.40
CA GLY A 130 -65.31 -6.39 -4.11
C GLY A 130 -64.53 -7.31 -3.19
N SER A 131 -63.51 -6.76 -2.52
CA SER A 131 -62.98 -7.28 -1.27
C SER A 131 -62.62 -6.12 -0.35
N ALA A 132 -62.99 -6.25 0.92
CA ALA A 132 -62.90 -5.30 2.02
C ALA A 132 -61.58 -4.50 2.10
N PRO A 133 -61.59 -3.28 2.71
CA PRO A 133 -60.37 -2.49 2.84
C PRO A 133 -59.40 -3.23 3.76
N ALA A 134 -58.31 -3.73 3.16
CA ALA A 134 -57.16 -4.23 3.91
C ALA A 134 -56.63 -3.07 4.75
N ARG A 135 -56.81 -3.17 6.06
CA ARG A 135 -56.27 -2.26 7.07
C ARG A 135 -54.77 -2.16 6.84
N ALA A 136 -54.32 -1.04 6.27
CA ALA A 136 -52.91 -0.78 6.02
C ALA A 136 -52.14 -0.92 7.34
N VAL A 137 -51.39 -2.01 7.46
CA VAL A 137 -50.41 -2.18 8.53
C VAL A 137 -49.36 -1.12 8.29
N ARG A 138 -49.44 -0.01 9.05
CA ARG A 138 -48.33 0.95 9.11
C ARG A 138 -47.08 0.14 9.45
N PRO A 139 -46.00 0.23 8.67
CA PRO A 139 -44.76 -0.42 9.05
C PRO A 139 -44.39 0.07 10.44
N ALA A 140 -44.13 -0.87 11.36
CA ALA A 140 -43.61 -0.56 12.68
C ALA A 140 -42.40 0.38 12.50
N PRO A 141 -42.21 1.38 13.38
CA PRO A 141 -41.05 2.27 13.30
C PRO A 141 -39.80 1.40 13.24
N SER A 142 -39.06 1.50 12.13
CA SER A 142 -37.89 0.67 11.90
C SER A 142 -36.97 0.83 13.10
N ALA A 143 -36.70 -0.26 13.81
CA ALA A 143 -35.63 -0.31 14.81
C ALA A 143 -34.41 0.39 14.20
N HIS A 144 -33.95 1.49 14.82
CA HIS A 144 -32.89 2.35 14.30
C HIS A 144 -31.77 1.50 13.71
N ARG A 145 -31.72 1.40 12.37
CA ARG A 145 -30.56 0.80 11.72
C ARG A 145 -29.41 1.74 12.03
N PRO A 146 -28.27 1.21 12.55
CA PRO A 146 -27.12 2.07 12.76
C PRO A 146 -26.77 2.74 11.43
N PRO A 147 -26.54 4.06 11.43
CA PRO A 147 -26.28 4.81 10.21
C PRO A 147 -25.07 4.22 9.49
N ALA A 148 -25.06 4.30 8.16
CA ALA A 148 -23.94 3.85 7.37
C ALA A 148 -22.76 4.81 7.50
N TYR A 149 -21.55 4.29 7.29
CA TYR A 149 -20.32 5.04 7.22
C TYR A 149 -19.76 4.96 5.82
N ALA A 150 -19.15 6.03 5.33
CA ALA A 150 -18.51 6.03 4.02
C ALA A 150 -17.05 6.49 4.06
N ALA A 151 -16.20 5.80 3.32
CA ALA A 151 -14.79 6.15 3.14
C ALA A 151 -14.46 6.19 1.66
N LEU A 152 -13.95 7.33 1.20
CA LEU A 152 -13.50 7.54 -0.18
C LEU A 152 -12.01 7.86 -0.20
N ASP A 153 -11.26 7.20 -1.06
CA ASP A 153 -9.87 7.55 -1.37
C ASP A 153 -9.72 7.91 -2.86
N LEU A 154 -9.17 9.09 -3.12
CA LEU A 154 -8.72 9.54 -4.42
C LEU A 154 -7.19 9.48 -4.47
N GLY A 155 -6.68 8.37 -5.00
CA GLY A 155 -5.25 8.14 -5.16
C GLY A 155 -4.72 8.52 -6.53
N THR A 156 -3.41 8.35 -6.70
CA THR A 156 -2.70 8.60 -7.96
C THR A 156 -3.24 7.78 -9.13
N ASN A 157 -3.65 6.53 -8.89
CA ASN A 157 -4.12 5.63 -9.95
C ASN A 157 -5.63 5.37 -9.90
N ASN A 158 -6.20 5.24 -8.71
CA ASN A 158 -7.57 4.78 -8.48
C ASN A 158 -8.37 5.77 -7.64
N CYS A 159 -9.66 5.88 -7.95
CA CYS A 159 -10.67 6.49 -7.10
C CYS A 159 -11.56 5.37 -6.55
N ARG A 160 -11.72 5.28 -5.23
CA ARG A 160 -12.48 4.19 -4.60
C ARG A 160 -13.36 4.70 -3.47
N LEU A 161 -14.50 4.05 -3.28
CA LEU A 161 -15.48 4.31 -2.22
C LEU A 161 -15.87 2.99 -1.57
N LEU A 162 -16.00 2.99 -0.24
CA LEU A 162 -16.70 1.97 0.54
C LEU A 162 -17.80 2.62 1.36
N ILE A 163 -18.98 2.01 1.36
CA ILE A 163 -20.06 2.32 2.29
C ILE A 163 -20.31 1.07 3.12
N ALA A 164 -20.28 1.20 4.45
CA ALA A 164 -20.36 0.07 5.35
C ALA A 164 -21.25 0.36 6.56
N ILE A 165 -21.86 -0.70 7.10
CA ILE A 165 -22.62 -0.65 8.35
C ILE A 165 -21.83 -1.40 9.43
N PRO A 166 -21.66 -0.84 10.64
CA PRO A 166 -21.06 -1.55 11.75
C PRO A 166 -21.83 -2.82 12.11
N THR A 167 -21.13 -3.84 12.58
CA THR A 167 -21.73 -5.12 12.99
C THR A 167 -21.28 -5.51 14.39
N ARG A 168 -20.52 -6.60 14.55
CA ARG A 168 -19.93 -7.01 15.83
C ARG A 168 -18.77 -6.09 16.20
N PRO A 169 -18.33 -6.07 17.48
CA PRO A 169 -17.21 -5.25 17.92
C PRO A 169 -15.98 -5.36 17.01
N GLY A 170 -15.57 -4.23 16.42
CA GLY A 170 -14.43 -4.14 15.51
C GLY A 170 -14.66 -4.71 14.11
N GLN A 171 -15.91 -4.94 13.71
CA GLN A 171 -16.28 -5.46 12.39
C GLN A 171 -17.39 -4.61 11.76
N PHE A 172 -17.36 -4.53 10.44
CA PHE A 172 -18.39 -3.89 9.63
C PHE A 172 -18.69 -4.75 8.40
N ARG A 173 -19.85 -4.50 7.80
CA ARG A 173 -20.28 -5.11 6.54
C ARG A 173 -20.36 -4.02 5.48
N VAL A 174 -19.63 -4.20 4.39
CA VAL A 174 -19.73 -3.35 3.20
C VAL A 174 -21.10 -3.57 2.56
N ILE A 175 -21.82 -2.48 2.30
CA ILE A 175 -23.15 -2.47 1.67
C ILE A 175 -23.16 -1.83 0.29
N ASP A 176 -22.10 -1.08 -0.03
CA ASP A 176 -21.85 -0.52 -1.35
C ASP A 176 -20.34 -0.28 -1.52
N ALA A 177 -19.87 -0.39 -2.75
CA ALA A 177 -18.49 -0.15 -3.10
C ALA A 177 -18.40 0.41 -4.51
N PHE A 178 -17.34 1.18 -4.76
CA PHE A 178 -16.99 1.64 -6.09
C PHE A 178 -15.47 1.69 -6.22
N SER A 179 -14.96 1.37 -7.40
CA SER A 179 -13.54 1.47 -7.73
C SER A 179 -13.42 1.74 -9.22
N ARG A 180 -12.70 2.80 -9.57
CA ARG A 180 -12.40 3.15 -10.97
C ARG A 180 -10.95 3.56 -11.09
N ILE A 181 -10.31 3.15 -12.18
CA ILE A 181 -8.98 3.63 -12.55
C ILE A 181 -9.16 4.99 -13.20
N VAL A 182 -8.51 6.00 -12.64
CA VAL A 182 -8.58 7.40 -13.08
C VAL A 182 -7.23 7.92 -13.58
N ARG A 183 -6.12 7.28 -13.15
CA ARG A 183 -4.74 7.69 -13.47
C ARG A 183 -4.53 9.19 -13.23
N LEU A 184 -4.92 9.67 -12.05
CA LEU A 184 -4.89 11.09 -11.69
C LEU A 184 -3.48 11.70 -11.79
N GLY A 185 -2.45 10.95 -11.41
CA GLY A 185 -1.06 11.42 -11.47
C GLY A 185 -0.31 11.08 -12.75
N GLU A 186 -0.99 10.72 -13.84
CA GLU A 186 -0.31 10.51 -15.12
C GLU A 186 0.41 11.80 -15.57
N GLY A 187 1.70 11.68 -15.90
CA GLY A 187 2.53 12.81 -16.32
C GLY A 187 2.85 13.83 -15.23
N LEU A 188 2.40 13.62 -13.99
CA LEU A 188 2.59 14.57 -12.88
C LEU A 188 4.07 14.76 -12.55
N SER A 189 4.85 13.66 -12.50
CA SER A 189 6.28 13.70 -12.19
C SER A 189 7.08 14.59 -13.16
N ARG A 190 6.61 14.72 -14.40
CA ARG A 190 7.27 15.50 -15.46
C ARG A 190 6.76 16.94 -15.54
N THR A 191 5.47 17.15 -15.28
CA THR A 191 4.79 18.44 -15.51
C THR A 191 4.60 19.26 -14.23
N GLY A 192 4.65 18.63 -13.06
CA GLY A 192 4.36 19.25 -11.76
C GLY A 192 2.88 19.60 -11.54
N SER A 193 1.98 19.29 -12.47
CA SER A 193 0.55 19.60 -12.38
C SER A 193 -0.33 18.44 -12.86
N LEU A 194 -1.56 18.35 -12.35
CA LEU A 194 -2.57 17.40 -12.81
C LEU A 194 -3.02 17.77 -14.22
N SER A 195 -3.08 16.78 -15.11
CA SER A 195 -3.57 16.99 -16.48
C SER A 195 -5.09 17.20 -16.49
N ARG A 196 -5.59 18.03 -17.42
CA ARG A 196 -7.04 18.25 -17.56
C ARG A 196 -7.81 16.96 -17.79
N GLY A 197 -7.31 16.08 -18.66
CA GLY A 197 -7.94 14.79 -18.93
C GLY A 197 -8.01 13.88 -17.70
N ALA A 198 -6.98 13.88 -16.85
CA ALA A 198 -6.98 13.13 -15.60
C ALA A 198 -7.97 13.69 -14.57
N MET A 199 -8.03 15.03 -14.45
CA MET A 199 -9.01 15.73 -13.60
C MET A 199 -10.44 15.44 -14.04
N ASP A 200 -10.76 15.52 -15.34
CA ASP A 200 -12.09 15.27 -15.88
C ASP A 200 -12.56 13.82 -15.60
N ARG A 201 -11.66 12.83 -15.78
CA ARG A 201 -11.95 11.42 -15.44
C ARG A 201 -12.18 11.24 -13.94
N ALA A 202 -11.39 11.90 -13.09
CA ALA A 202 -11.53 11.84 -11.65
C ALA A 202 -12.85 12.46 -11.18
N ILE A 203 -13.22 13.64 -11.67
CA ILE A 203 -14.50 14.29 -11.40
C ILE A 203 -15.66 13.40 -11.82
N THR A 204 -15.60 12.78 -13.01
CA THR A 204 -16.63 11.84 -13.47
C THR A 204 -16.78 10.66 -12.51
N ALA A 205 -15.68 10.09 -12.03
CA ALA A 205 -15.71 8.99 -11.06
C ALA A 205 -16.27 9.44 -9.70
N LEU A 206 -15.90 10.63 -9.24
CA LEU A 206 -16.38 11.23 -8.00
C LEU A 206 -17.87 11.58 -8.07
N GLY A 207 -18.39 11.98 -9.23
CA GLY A 207 -19.83 12.16 -9.45
C GLY A 207 -20.63 10.87 -9.23
N ILE A 208 -20.09 9.71 -9.65
CA ILE A 208 -20.70 8.41 -9.37
C ILE A 208 -20.65 8.10 -7.86
N CYS A 209 -19.54 8.42 -7.19
CA CYS A 209 -19.44 8.30 -5.74
C CYS A 209 -20.49 9.16 -5.03
N ALA A 210 -20.69 10.41 -5.46
CA ALA A 210 -21.68 11.32 -4.89
C ALA A 210 -23.11 10.76 -5.01
N GLN A 211 -23.47 10.19 -6.17
CA GLN A 211 -24.76 9.52 -6.36
C GLN A 211 -24.94 8.33 -5.42
N LYS A 212 -23.90 7.51 -5.24
CA LYS A 212 -23.93 6.36 -4.31
C LYS A 212 -24.08 6.79 -2.86
N LEU A 213 -23.41 7.87 -2.46
CA LEU A 213 -23.53 8.46 -1.13
C LEU A 213 -24.94 8.99 -0.89
N ALA A 214 -25.50 9.75 -1.83
CA ALA A 214 -26.85 10.30 -1.75
C ALA A 214 -27.96 9.22 -1.70
N ALA A 215 -27.71 8.04 -2.28
CA ALA A 215 -28.66 6.92 -2.28
C ALA A 215 -28.70 6.14 -0.95
N ARG A 216 -27.90 6.51 0.05
CA ARG A 216 -27.76 5.78 1.32
C ARG A 216 -27.87 6.74 2.51
N ASP A 217 -28.38 6.22 3.62
CA ASP A 217 -28.39 6.93 4.92
C ASP A 217 -26.99 6.86 5.57
N VAL A 218 -26.08 7.71 5.09
CA VAL A 218 -24.70 7.81 5.57
C VAL A 218 -24.65 8.84 6.70
N GLY A 219 -24.46 8.39 7.94
CA GLY A 219 -24.40 9.27 9.11
C GLY A 219 -23.03 9.93 9.31
N ASN A 220 -21.96 9.33 8.79
CA ASN A 220 -20.62 9.90 8.87
C ASN A 220 -19.78 9.45 7.65
N MET A 221 -19.00 10.37 7.08
CA MET A 221 -18.13 10.07 5.96
C MET A 221 -16.80 10.80 6.05
N ARG A 222 -15.75 10.16 5.51
CA ARG A 222 -14.45 10.81 5.29
C ARG A 222 -13.98 10.55 3.88
N LEU A 223 -13.66 11.63 3.16
CA LEU A 223 -13.27 11.61 1.76
C LEU A 223 -11.88 12.22 1.66
N ILE A 224 -10.91 11.44 1.18
CA ILE A 224 -9.50 11.85 1.19
C ILE A 224 -8.91 11.85 -0.21
N ALA A 225 -7.94 12.72 -0.44
CA ALA A 225 -7.03 12.70 -1.58
C ALA A 225 -5.59 12.52 -1.12
N THR A 226 -4.77 11.80 -1.89
CA THR A 226 -3.41 11.40 -1.48
C THR A 226 -2.32 12.04 -2.34
N GLU A 227 -1.23 11.30 -2.63
CA GLU A 227 0.04 11.80 -3.19
C GLU A 227 -0.13 12.66 -4.45
N ALA A 228 -1.01 12.30 -5.39
CA ALA A 228 -1.17 13.08 -6.63
C ALA A 228 -1.65 14.52 -6.35
N CYS A 229 -2.69 14.71 -5.53
CA CYS A 229 -3.17 16.04 -5.18
C CYS A 229 -2.19 16.79 -4.29
N ARG A 230 -1.48 16.08 -3.40
CA ARG A 230 -0.46 16.67 -2.53
C ARG A 230 0.76 17.18 -3.31
N GLN A 231 1.17 16.47 -4.35
CA GLN A 231 2.35 16.81 -5.15
C GLN A 231 2.09 17.88 -6.20
N ALA A 232 0.88 17.93 -6.77
CA ALA A 232 0.56 18.82 -7.86
C ALA A 232 0.43 20.29 -7.45
N ALA A 233 0.99 21.19 -8.25
CA ALA A 233 0.87 22.63 -8.03
C ALA A 233 -0.60 23.12 -8.06
N ASN A 234 -1.42 22.52 -8.92
CA ASN A 234 -2.86 22.77 -9.04
C ASN A 234 -3.74 21.79 -8.22
N GLY A 235 -3.15 21.06 -7.27
CA GLY A 235 -3.87 20.06 -6.48
C GLY A 235 -4.99 20.64 -5.62
N ALA A 236 -4.75 21.77 -4.95
CA ALA A 236 -5.76 22.45 -4.13
C ALA A 236 -6.93 22.98 -4.97
N GLU A 237 -6.62 23.64 -6.09
CA GLU A 237 -7.62 24.13 -7.05
C GLU A 237 -8.52 22.99 -7.57
N PHE A 238 -7.91 21.84 -7.88
CA PHE A 238 -8.64 20.65 -8.30
C PHE A 238 -9.62 20.15 -7.23
N ILE A 239 -9.23 20.14 -5.95
CA ILE A 239 -10.13 19.75 -4.85
C ILE A 239 -11.31 20.73 -4.72
N GLU A 240 -11.08 22.03 -4.86
CA GLU A 240 -12.19 22.99 -4.89
C GLU A 240 -13.12 22.77 -6.09
N GLN A 241 -12.56 22.43 -7.25
CA GLN A 241 -13.35 22.08 -8.43
C GLN A 241 -14.20 20.83 -8.19
N VAL A 242 -13.66 19.80 -7.54
CA VAL A 242 -14.42 18.60 -7.14
C VAL A 242 -15.59 18.98 -6.25
N ALA A 243 -15.37 19.81 -5.22
CA ALA A 243 -16.43 20.26 -4.32
C ALA A 243 -17.53 21.01 -5.07
N ARG A 244 -17.17 21.96 -5.95
CA ARG A 244 -18.16 22.72 -6.75
C ARG A 244 -18.99 21.84 -7.68
N GLN A 245 -18.39 20.81 -8.29
CA GLN A 245 -19.07 20.01 -9.32
C GLN A 245 -19.80 18.79 -8.78
N THR A 246 -19.35 18.23 -7.65
CA THR A 246 -19.89 16.98 -7.11
C THR A 246 -20.52 17.12 -5.73
N GLY A 247 -20.27 18.24 -5.04
CA GLY A 247 -20.65 18.43 -3.63
C GLY A 247 -19.78 17.64 -2.64
N LEU A 248 -18.73 16.96 -3.11
CA LEU A 248 -17.85 16.18 -2.25
C LEU A 248 -16.68 17.04 -1.73
N GLU A 249 -16.60 17.21 -0.43
CA GLU A 249 -15.49 17.88 0.25
C GLU A 249 -14.39 16.86 0.58
N LEU A 250 -13.30 16.90 -0.18
CA LEU A 250 -12.15 16.02 0.03
C LEU A 250 -11.04 16.74 0.81
N GLU A 251 -10.41 16.04 1.74
CA GLU A 251 -9.21 16.52 2.43
C GLU A 251 -7.93 15.92 1.79
N ILE A 252 -6.90 16.74 1.55
CA ILE A 252 -5.58 16.23 1.16
C ILE A 252 -4.86 15.77 2.42
N VAL A 253 -4.72 14.45 2.61
CA VAL A 253 -4.11 13.90 3.82
C VAL A 253 -2.59 13.95 3.79
N THR A 254 -1.98 13.91 4.99
CA THR A 254 -0.52 13.80 5.13
C THR A 254 -0.06 12.36 4.91
N ARG A 255 1.21 12.19 4.50
CA ARG A 255 1.86 10.87 4.37
C ARG A 255 1.82 10.06 5.67
N GLU A 256 1.98 10.73 6.82
CA GLU A 256 1.84 10.10 8.13
C GLU A 256 0.43 9.54 8.34
N THR A 257 -0.59 10.31 7.97
CA THR A 257 -1.99 9.90 8.08
C THR A 257 -2.26 8.68 7.21
N GLU A 258 -1.74 8.64 5.97
CA GLU A 258 -1.86 7.47 5.09
C GLU A 258 -1.23 6.22 5.72
N ALA A 259 0.01 6.31 6.22
CA ALA A 259 0.69 5.20 6.88
C ALA A 259 -0.09 4.70 8.11
N ARG A 260 -0.60 5.61 8.95
CA ARG A 260 -1.42 5.27 10.12
C ARG A 260 -2.73 4.59 9.72
N LEU A 261 -3.43 5.11 8.71
CA LEU A 261 -4.69 4.55 8.22
C LEU A 261 -4.49 3.16 7.60
N ALA A 262 -3.40 2.95 6.85
CA ALA A 262 -3.05 1.64 6.31
C ALA A 262 -2.88 0.61 7.43
N VAL A 263 -2.17 0.97 8.52
CA VAL A 263 -2.02 0.11 9.70
C VAL A 263 -3.36 -0.14 10.39
N SER A 264 -4.18 0.90 10.59
CA SER A 264 -5.51 0.77 11.20
C SER A 264 -6.42 -0.17 10.39
N GLY A 265 -6.43 -0.06 9.06
CA GLY A 265 -7.27 -0.89 8.18
C GLY A 265 -6.82 -2.35 8.08
N CYS A 266 -5.53 -2.60 8.19
CA CYS A 266 -4.97 -3.95 8.07
C CYS A 266 -4.83 -4.68 9.42
N GLY A 267 -5.06 -4.03 10.56
CA GLY A 267 -4.62 -4.56 11.84
C GLY A 267 -5.24 -5.89 12.27
N SER A 268 -6.42 -6.23 11.73
CA SER A 268 -7.04 -7.55 11.92
C SER A 268 -6.28 -8.72 11.26
N LEU A 269 -5.35 -8.42 10.34
CA LEU A 269 -4.54 -9.38 9.60
C LEU A 269 -3.12 -9.54 10.17
N ILE A 270 -2.76 -8.85 11.25
CA ILE A 270 -1.50 -9.14 11.94
C ILE A 270 -1.58 -10.49 12.64
N ASP A 271 -0.55 -11.33 12.48
CA ASP A 271 -0.44 -12.55 13.27
C ASP A 271 -0.27 -12.20 14.76
N ARG A 272 -1.13 -12.78 15.60
CA ARG A 272 -1.11 -12.59 17.04
C ARG A 272 0.16 -13.16 17.70
N SER A 273 0.84 -14.09 17.03
CA SER A 273 2.10 -14.68 17.51
C SER A 273 3.34 -13.87 17.12
N ALA A 274 3.19 -12.91 16.19
CA ALA A 274 4.29 -12.12 15.68
C ALA A 274 4.89 -11.20 16.76
N LYS A 275 6.21 -11.03 16.70
CA LYS A 275 6.97 -10.07 17.51
C LYS A 275 7.30 -8.79 16.74
N GLY A 276 7.18 -8.81 15.42
CA GLY A 276 7.26 -7.62 14.61
C GLY A 276 6.68 -7.87 13.23
N ALA A 277 6.31 -6.80 12.55
CA ALA A 277 5.86 -6.84 11.17
C ALA A 277 6.29 -5.56 10.45
N VAL A 278 6.51 -5.67 9.14
CA VAL A 278 6.56 -4.50 8.25
C VAL A 278 5.28 -4.50 7.44
N LEU A 279 4.49 -3.44 7.63
CA LEU A 279 3.33 -3.17 6.81
C LEU A 279 3.74 -2.20 5.70
N PHE A 280 3.25 -2.44 4.48
CA PHE A 280 3.46 -1.52 3.38
C PHE A 280 2.23 -1.38 2.49
N ASP A 281 2.02 -0.17 1.98
CA ASP A 281 1.02 0.14 0.95
C ASP A 281 1.77 0.60 -0.31
N ILE A 282 1.64 -0.15 -1.41
CA ILE A 282 2.23 0.23 -2.69
C ILE A 282 1.16 0.99 -3.48
N GLY A 283 1.23 2.31 -3.42
CA GLY A 283 0.36 3.23 -4.14
C GLY A 283 0.80 3.47 -5.58
N GLY A 284 0.10 4.39 -6.25
CA GLY A 284 0.47 4.84 -7.59
C GLY A 284 1.63 5.84 -7.58
N GLY A 285 1.59 6.82 -6.67
CA GLY A 285 2.59 7.90 -6.57
C GLY A 285 3.63 7.68 -5.50
N SER A 286 3.22 7.11 -4.37
CA SER A 286 4.04 6.85 -3.19
C SER A 286 3.91 5.39 -2.74
N SER A 287 4.80 4.99 -1.83
CA SER A 287 4.69 3.73 -1.10
C SER A 287 4.96 3.97 0.39
N GLU A 288 3.96 3.73 1.21
CA GLU A 288 4.04 3.88 2.67
C GLU A 288 4.58 2.60 3.29
N ILE A 289 5.50 2.72 4.25
CA ILE A 289 6.08 1.61 4.99
C ILE A 289 6.04 1.93 6.49
N ALA A 290 5.50 1.01 7.29
CA ALA A 290 5.40 1.13 8.73
C ALA A 290 6.00 -0.10 9.43
N LEU A 291 6.90 0.14 10.38
CA LEU A 291 7.52 -0.88 11.21
C LEU A 291 6.71 -1.02 12.51
N LEU A 292 6.19 -2.22 12.75
CA LEU A 292 5.35 -2.54 13.90
C LEU A 292 6.12 -3.39 14.91
N ASP A 293 6.32 -2.87 16.12
CA ASP A 293 6.86 -3.64 17.24
C ASP A 293 5.72 -4.29 18.03
N LEU A 294 5.64 -5.61 17.95
CA LEU A 294 4.55 -6.41 18.51
C LEU A 294 4.97 -7.17 19.77
N ARG A 295 6.21 -6.97 20.27
CA ARG A 295 6.71 -7.61 21.49
C ARG A 295 5.89 -7.26 22.73
N GLY A 296 5.25 -6.09 22.73
CA GLY A 296 4.34 -5.65 23.79
C GLY A 296 2.96 -6.30 23.78
N GLY A 297 2.72 -7.31 22.93
CA GLY A 297 1.46 -8.04 22.82
C GLY A 297 0.38 -7.33 22.00
N TYR A 298 -0.72 -8.05 21.78
CA TYR A 298 -1.85 -7.57 20.97
C TYR A 298 -2.50 -6.30 21.54
N THR A 299 -2.83 -5.35 20.67
CA THR A 299 -3.61 -4.16 20.99
C THR A 299 -4.66 -3.92 19.92
N ARG A 300 -5.81 -3.36 20.29
CA ARG A 300 -6.83 -2.91 19.33
C ARG A 300 -6.43 -1.63 18.59
N ARG A 301 -5.47 -0.87 19.11
CA ARG A 301 -4.94 0.35 18.50
C ARG A 301 -3.60 0.06 17.84
N LEU A 302 -3.59 -0.71 16.75
CA LEU A 302 -2.34 -1.18 16.15
C LEU A 302 -1.42 -0.03 15.71
N ALA A 303 -1.97 1.12 15.31
CA ALA A 303 -1.19 2.31 14.99
C ALA A 303 -0.29 2.78 16.16
N SER A 304 -0.60 2.45 17.42
CA SER A 304 0.28 2.73 18.57
C SER A 304 1.49 1.81 18.67
N ARG A 305 1.61 0.81 17.78
CA ARG A 305 2.76 -0.10 17.67
C ARG A 305 3.73 0.31 16.56
N ILE A 306 3.42 1.37 15.81
CA ILE A 306 4.34 1.93 14.83
C ILE A 306 5.55 2.50 15.59
N VAL A 307 6.71 1.89 15.39
CA VAL A 307 7.98 2.35 15.98
C VAL A 307 8.79 3.22 15.03
N ALA A 308 8.48 3.13 13.73
CA ALA A 308 9.00 3.99 12.68
C ALA A 308 8.11 3.86 11.43
N TRP A 309 8.08 4.89 10.60
CA TRP A 309 7.40 4.85 9.32
C TRP A 309 8.12 5.75 8.30
N THR A 310 7.88 5.50 7.02
CA THR A 310 8.31 6.37 5.92
C THR A 310 7.29 6.30 4.78
N SER A 311 7.29 7.31 3.91
CA SER A 311 6.55 7.30 2.65
C SER A 311 7.57 7.59 1.55
N LEU A 312 7.84 6.58 0.74
CA LEU A 312 8.78 6.67 -0.36
C LEU A 312 8.11 7.46 -1.50
N PRO A 313 8.82 8.40 -2.15
CA PRO A 313 8.30 9.15 -3.30
C PRO A 313 8.37 8.30 -4.59
N VAL A 314 7.91 7.05 -4.49
CA VAL A 314 7.84 6.08 -5.57
C VAL A 314 6.63 5.18 -5.38
N GLY A 315 5.83 5.04 -6.41
CA GLY A 315 4.72 4.09 -6.51
C GLY A 315 4.71 3.47 -7.91
N VAL A 316 3.72 2.63 -8.19
CA VAL A 316 3.70 1.88 -9.46
C VAL A 316 3.63 2.77 -10.70
N VAL A 317 2.92 3.90 -10.62
CA VAL A 317 2.81 4.85 -11.76
C VAL A 317 4.12 5.59 -11.95
N THR A 318 4.64 6.19 -10.88
CA THR A 318 5.85 7.04 -10.99
C THR A 318 7.10 6.22 -11.32
N LEU A 319 7.17 4.95 -10.91
CA LEU A 319 8.27 4.07 -11.29
C LEU A 319 8.10 3.54 -12.73
N ALA A 320 6.88 3.18 -13.15
CA ALA A 320 6.64 2.76 -14.53
C ALA A 320 6.92 3.90 -15.53
N GLU A 321 6.53 5.14 -15.23
CA GLU A 321 6.82 6.31 -16.09
C GLU A 321 8.32 6.56 -16.27
N ARG A 322 9.13 6.31 -15.23
CA ARG A 322 10.60 6.47 -15.29
C ARG A 322 11.28 5.41 -16.16
N HIS A 323 10.69 4.21 -16.25
CA HIS A 323 11.29 3.04 -16.89
C HIS A 323 10.48 2.51 -18.09
N GLY A 324 9.49 3.25 -18.57
CA GLY A 324 8.68 2.92 -19.76
C GLY A 324 7.50 1.95 -19.54
N GLY A 325 7.53 1.11 -18.50
CA GLY A 325 6.41 0.28 -18.03
C GLY A 325 6.04 -0.93 -18.88
N ARG A 326 6.00 -0.81 -20.22
CA ARG A 326 5.61 -1.88 -21.15
C ARG A 326 6.70 -2.93 -21.36
N ASP A 327 7.86 -2.47 -21.85
CA ASP A 327 8.96 -3.31 -22.28
C ASP A 327 10.07 -3.27 -21.23
N ILE A 328 9.90 -4.07 -20.18
CA ILE A 328 10.84 -4.15 -19.06
C ILE A 328 11.71 -5.40 -19.24
N THR A 329 12.99 -5.21 -19.52
CA THR A 329 13.97 -6.30 -19.55
C THR A 329 14.32 -6.72 -18.11
N PRO A 330 14.92 -7.91 -17.91
CA PRO A 330 15.41 -8.32 -16.59
C PRO A 330 16.38 -7.32 -15.96
N GLU A 331 17.23 -6.69 -16.77
CA GLU A 331 18.19 -5.67 -16.31
C GLU A 331 17.47 -4.41 -15.84
N LEU A 332 16.47 -3.95 -16.60
CA LEU A 332 15.68 -2.78 -16.24
C LEU A 332 14.83 -3.05 -14.98
N PHE A 333 14.26 -4.25 -14.86
CA PHE A 333 13.58 -4.68 -13.64
C PHE A 333 14.50 -4.62 -12.43
N GLU A 334 15.73 -5.15 -12.54
CA GLU A 334 16.71 -5.09 -11.46
C GLU A 334 17.12 -3.65 -11.11
N GLN A 335 17.26 -2.77 -12.12
CA GLN A 335 17.50 -1.33 -11.89
C GLN A 335 16.37 -0.68 -11.08
N MET A 336 15.11 -0.98 -11.39
CA MET A 336 13.95 -0.50 -10.63
C MET A 336 13.97 -0.99 -9.17
N VAL A 337 14.41 -2.23 -8.94
CA VAL A 337 14.57 -2.78 -7.59
C VAL A 337 15.68 -2.04 -6.84
N VAL A 338 16.87 -1.90 -7.45
CA VAL A 338 18.03 -1.22 -6.84
C VAL A 338 17.73 0.25 -6.54
N GLU A 339 17.06 0.96 -7.45
CA GLU A 339 16.59 2.34 -7.23
C GLU A 339 15.72 2.41 -5.97
N THR A 340 14.74 1.51 -5.85
CA THR A 340 13.82 1.49 -4.71
C THR A 340 14.53 1.09 -3.41
N VAL A 341 15.45 0.12 -3.46
CA VAL A 341 16.31 -0.26 -2.31
C VAL A 341 17.13 0.94 -1.83
N ALA A 342 17.70 1.73 -2.74
CA ALA A 342 18.44 2.93 -2.39
C ALA A 342 17.56 3.99 -1.71
N MET A 343 16.28 4.13 -2.11
CA MET A 343 15.33 4.98 -1.41
C MET A 343 15.03 4.47 0.00
N ILE A 344 14.83 3.16 0.17
CA ILE A 344 14.60 2.56 1.50
C ILE A 344 15.83 2.73 2.40
N HIS A 345 17.06 2.61 1.87
CA HIS A 345 18.26 2.82 2.67
C HIS A 345 18.40 4.26 3.21
N ARG A 346 17.75 5.25 2.58
CA ARG A 346 17.69 6.63 3.11
C ARG A 346 16.75 6.77 4.31
N PHE A 347 15.91 5.77 4.60
CA PHE A 347 15.09 5.74 5.81
C PHE A 347 15.95 5.41 7.03
N PRO A 348 16.24 6.37 7.94
CA PRO A 348 17.22 6.16 9.01
C PRO A 348 16.79 5.12 10.04
N GLU A 349 15.48 4.98 10.23
CA GLU A 349 14.88 4.13 11.26
C GLU A 349 14.50 2.73 10.75
N ARG A 350 14.91 2.36 9.53
CA ARG A 350 14.60 1.06 8.90
C ARG A 350 15.03 -0.16 9.72
N ASP A 351 16.05 -0.01 10.57
CA ASP A 351 16.63 -1.08 11.37
C ASP A 351 16.02 -1.16 12.80
N ARG A 352 14.97 -0.36 13.10
CA ARG A 352 14.32 -0.28 14.44
C ARG A 352 13.79 -1.61 14.98
N LEU A 353 13.42 -2.55 14.12
CA LEU A 353 12.95 -3.87 14.53
C LEU A 353 14.11 -4.80 14.93
N GLY A 354 15.36 -4.46 14.58
CA GLY A 354 16.57 -5.19 14.95
C GLY A 354 16.49 -6.68 14.59
N SER A 355 16.89 -7.53 15.52
CA SER A 355 16.97 -8.99 15.34
C SER A 355 15.62 -9.70 15.18
N VAL A 356 14.50 -8.99 15.23
CA VAL A 356 13.18 -9.57 14.91
C VAL A 356 13.08 -9.86 13.40
N VAL A 357 13.66 -9.01 12.56
CA VAL A 357 13.67 -9.18 11.10
C VAL A 357 14.36 -10.50 10.72
N GLY A 358 13.79 -11.24 9.76
CA GLY A 358 14.27 -12.57 9.36
C GLY A 358 13.91 -13.72 10.30
N GLY A 359 13.37 -13.45 11.50
CA GLY A 359 12.98 -14.49 12.45
C GLY A 359 11.59 -15.10 12.20
N ASP A 360 11.31 -16.22 12.85
CA ASP A 360 10.07 -17.00 12.70
C ASP A 360 8.79 -16.27 13.14
N ARG A 361 8.94 -15.22 13.96
CA ARG A 361 7.83 -14.38 14.46
C ARG A 361 7.84 -13.00 13.80
N PHE A 362 8.32 -12.93 12.57
CA PHE A 362 8.32 -11.74 11.73
C PHE A 362 7.66 -12.04 10.39
N HIS A 363 6.84 -11.11 9.92
CA HIS A 363 6.22 -11.23 8.61
C HIS A 363 6.04 -9.87 7.94
N LEU A 364 5.85 -9.91 6.64
CA LEU A 364 5.42 -8.76 5.85
C LEU A 364 3.88 -8.74 5.77
N LEU A 365 3.31 -7.54 5.67
CA LEU A 365 1.88 -7.33 5.42
C LEU A 365 1.72 -6.25 4.35
N GLY A 366 1.47 -6.68 3.11
CA GLY A 366 1.27 -5.78 2.00
C GLY A 366 -0.20 -5.47 1.79
N THR A 367 -0.51 -4.25 1.35
CA THR A 367 -1.84 -3.85 0.87
C THR A 367 -1.79 -3.20 -0.52
N SER A 368 -2.97 -2.87 -1.05
CA SER A 368 -3.22 -2.23 -2.35
C SER A 368 -3.07 -3.16 -3.55
N GLY A 369 -3.11 -2.57 -4.76
CA GLY A 369 -3.30 -3.25 -6.03
C GLY A 369 -2.21 -4.27 -6.36
N THR A 370 -0.95 -3.98 -6.02
CA THR A 370 0.19 -4.84 -6.36
C THR A 370 0.05 -6.23 -5.74
N VAL A 371 0.00 -6.32 -4.42
CA VAL A 371 -0.03 -7.61 -3.71
C VAL A 371 -1.35 -8.37 -3.91
N THR A 372 -2.47 -7.65 -4.07
CA THR A 372 -3.76 -8.27 -4.37
C THR A 372 -3.82 -8.84 -5.79
N THR A 373 -3.18 -8.18 -6.76
CA THR A 373 -3.01 -8.71 -8.12
C THR A 373 -2.14 -9.96 -8.10
N LEU A 374 -1.00 -9.90 -7.40
CA LEU A 374 -0.11 -11.05 -7.22
C LEU A 374 -0.84 -12.25 -6.60
N ALA A 375 -1.63 -12.02 -5.55
CA ALA A 375 -2.46 -13.07 -4.95
C ALA A 375 -3.46 -13.67 -5.96
N GLY A 376 -4.13 -12.85 -6.76
CA GLY A 376 -5.05 -13.33 -7.79
C GLY A 376 -4.37 -14.20 -8.85
N VAL A 377 -3.17 -13.81 -9.28
CA VAL A 377 -2.33 -14.59 -10.21
C VAL A 377 -1.83 -15.88 -9.56
N HIS A 378 -1.41 -15.83 -8.29
CA HIS A 378 -0.98 -17.01 -7.53
C HIS A 378 -2.10 -18.05 -7.41
N LEU A 379 -3.32 -17.59 -7.12
CA LEU A 379 -4.51 -18.43 -7.03
C LEU A 379 -5.09 -18.84 -8.39
N ASN A 380 -4.53 -18.33 -9.50
CA ASN A 380 -5.01 -18.56 -10.86
C ASN A 380 -6.51 -18.28 -11.02
N LEU A 381 -6.97 -17.14 -10.52
CA LEU A 381 -8.39 -16.79 -10.55
C LEU A 381 -8.82 -16.35 -11.96
N GLU A 382 -9.94 -16.90 -12.43
CA GLU A 382 -10.61 -16.46 -13.68
C GLU A 382 -11.20 -15.04 -13.53
N ARG A 383 -11.50 -14.64 -12.30
CA ARG A 383 -11.95 -13.29 -11.94
C ARG A 383 -11.52 -12.98 -10.52
N TYR A 384 -11.12 -11.75 -10.26
CA TYR A 384 -10.74 -11.30 -8.93
C TYR A 384 -11.85 -11.58 -7.89
N ASP A 385 -11.51 -12.34 -6.85
CA ASP A 385 -12.38 -12.63 -5.70
C ASP A 385 -11.68 -12.25 -4.40
N ARG A 386 -12.12 -11.13 -3.82
CA ARG A 386 -11.63 -10.59 -2.55
C ARG A 386 -11.63 -11.63 -1.41
N ARG A 387 -12.62 -12.53 -1.37
CA ARG A 387 -12.77 -13.49 -0.26
C ARG A 387 -11.64 -14.52 -0.24
N GLN A 388 -11.01 -14.76 -1.39
CA GLN A 388 -9.89 -15.68 -1.53
C GLN A 388 -8.54 -14.95 -1.39
N VAL A 389 -8.50 -13.67 -1.76
CA VAL A 389 -7.27 -12.84 -1.74
C VAL A 389 -6.99 -12.25 -0.36
N ASP A 390 -8.01 -11.72 0.33
CA ASP A 390 -7.83 -11.01 1.59
C ASP A 390 -7.37 -11.94 2.72
N GLY A 391 -6.19 -11.65 3.28
CA GLY A 391 -5.57 -12.41 4.33
C GLY A 391 -4.76 -13.63 3.87
N LEU A 392 -4.62 -13.85 2.56
CA LEU A 392 -3.78 -14.90 1.96
C LEU A 392 -2.33 -14.77 2.45
N TRP A 393 -1.72 -15.91 2.75
CA TRP A 393 -0.30 -16.02 3.04
C TRP A 393 0.44 -16.53 1.81
N LEU A 394 1.56 -15.90 1.49
CA LEU A 394 2.53 -16.34 0.50
C LEU A 394 3.85 -16.62 1.22
N ALA A 395 4.43 -17.79 1.00
CA ALA A 395 5.80 -18.06 1.41
C ALA A 395 6.77 -17.21 0.58
N ASP A 396 7.93 -16.90 1.15
CA ASP A 396 8.98 -16.10 0.50
C ASP A 396 9.32 -16.61 -0.92
N ARG A 397 9.60 -17.91 -1.04
CA ARG A 397 9.86 -18.57 -2.34
C ARG A 397 8.70 -18.45 -3.34
N GLU A 398 7.45 -18.50 -2.87
CA GLU A 398 6.27 -18.42 -3.73
C GLU A 398 6.11 -17.01 -4.30
N ALA A 399 6.45 -15.99 -3.51
CA ALA A 399 6.49 -14.62 -3.96
C ALA A 399 7.61 -14.39 -4.99
N ASP A 400 8.81 -14.97 -4.81
CA ASP A 400 9.89 -14.87 -5.81
C ASP A 400 9.56 -15.57 -7.12
N GLU A 401 9.08 -16.81 -7.05
CA GLU A 401 8.65 -17.56 -8.24
C GLU A 401 7.55 -16.82 -9.00
N LEU A 402 6.60 -16.23 -8.28
CA LEU A 402 5.52 -15.45 -8.87
C LEU A 402 6.02 -14.19 -9.57
N VAL A 403 6.91 -13.42 -8.93
CA VAL A 403 7.50 -12.22 -9.53
C VAL A 403 8.32 -12.59 -10.76
N ALA A 404 9.17 -13.62 -10.68
CA ALA A 404 9.97 -14.08 -11.80
C ALA A 404 9.09 -14.54 -12.98
N ARG A 405 8.00 -15.26 -12.71
CA ARG A 405 7.04 -15.69 -13.73
C ARG A 405 6.39 -14.50 -14.44
N ILE A 406 5.91 -13.49 -13.70
CA ILE A 406 5.26 -12.31 -14.29
C ILE A 406 6.25 -11.44 -15.05
N ALA A 407 7.50 -11.34 -14.57
CA ALA A 407 8.59 -10.65 -15.28
C ALA A 407 8.96 -11.36 -16.59
N GLY A 408 8.80 -12.68 -16.66
CA GLY A 408 9.01 -13.46 -17.89
C GLY A 408 7.87 -13.38 -18.92
N TRP A 409 6.73 -12.80 -18.57
CA TRP A 409 5.63 -12.59 -19.52
C TRP A 409 5.91 -11.41 -20.46
N SER A 410 5.45 -11.54 -21.69
CA SER A 410 5.26 -10.41 -22.62
C SER A 410 4.19 -9.45 -22.11
N PHE A 411 4.14 -8.25 -22.70
CA PHE A 411 3.08 -7.29 -22.38
C PHE A 411 1.69 -7.88 -22.68
N ASP A 412 1.51 -8.56 -23.81
CA ASP A 412 0.22 -9.13 -24.21
C ASP A 412 -0.22 -10.27 -23.29
N GLU A 413 0.71 -11.10 -22.80
CA GLU A 413 0.41 -12.12 -21.78
C GLU A 413 -0.03 -11.49 -20.46
N ARG A 414 0.59 -10.37 -20.04
CA ARG A 414 0.13 -9.60 -18.89
C ARG A 414 -1.27 -9.04 -19.10
N VAL A 415 -1.56 -8.50 -20.27
CA VAL A 415 -2.89 -7.97 -20.64
C VAL A 415 -3.94 -9.09 -20.61
N ALA A 416 -3.61 -10.27 -21.11
CA ALA A 416 -4.50 -11.42 -21.19
C ALA A 416 -4.80 -12.06 -19.82
N ASN A 417 -3.98 -11.81 -18.79
CA ASN A 417 -4.23 -12.36 -17.46
C ASN A 417 -5.45 -11.70 -16.79
N PRO A 418 -6.47 -12.47 -16.33
CA PRO A 418 -7.71 -11.91 -15.79
C PRO A 418 -7.55 -11.05 -14.52
N CYS A 419 -6.48 -11.26 -13.76
CA CYS A 419 -6.22 -10.50 -12.53
C CYS A 419 -5.37 -9.24 -12.78
N ILE A 420 -4.63 -9.18 -13.89
CA ILE A 420 -3.81 -8.02 -14.27
C ILE A 420 -4.62 -7.09 -15.18
N GLY A 421 -5.04 -7.60 -16.34
CA GLY A 421 -5.79 -6.86 -17.35
C GLY A 421 -5.01 -5.70 -18.00
N SER A 422 -5.63 -5.07 -19.01
CA SER A 422 -5.05 -3.96 -19.77
C SER A 422 -4.65 -2.77 -18.90
N ASP A 423 -5.45 -2.46 -17.89
CA ASP A 423 -5.29 -1.22 -17.12
C ASP A 423 -4.13 -1.25 -16.12
N ARG A 424 -3.55 -2.44 -15.87
CA ARG A 424 -2.41 -2.62 -14.95
C ARG A 424 -1.20 -3.31 -15.59
N ALA A 425 -1.31 -3.82 -16.82
CA ALA A 425 -0.22 -4.54 -17.47
C ALA A 425 1.06 -3.71 -17.62
N ASP A 426 0.93 -2.38 -17.76
CA ASP A 426 2.02 -1.41 -17.81
C ASP A 426 2.60 -1.03 -16.43
N LEU A 427 1.92 -1.39 -15.33
CA LEU A 427 2.27 -1.01 -13.96
C LEU A 427 2.73 -2.18 -13.10
N VAL A 428 2.34 -3.41 -13.44
CA VAL A 428 2.52 -4.59 -12.57
C VAL A 428 3.98 -4.89 -12.25
N LEU A 429 4.89 -4.70 -13.22
CA LEU A 429 6.32 -4.93 -13.00
C LEU A 429 6.95 -3.87 -12.09
N ALA A 430 6.49 -2.62 -12.16
CA ALA A 430 6.88 -1.59 -11.19
C ALA A 430 6.45 -1.94 -9.77
N GLY A 431 5.22 -2.45 -9.61
CA GLY A 431 4.75 -2.97 -8.33
C GLY A 431 5.61 -4.14 -7.82
N CYS A 432 5.95 -5.09 -8.71
CA CYS A 432 6.82 -6.21 -8.37
C CYS A 432 8.22 -5.73 -7.94
N ALA A 433 8.79 -4.74 -8.62
CA ALA A 433 10.10 -4.19 -8.28
C ALA A 433 10.11 -3.55 -6.88
N ILE A 434 9.06 -2.76 -6.55
CA ILE A 434 8.91 -2.15 -5.22
C ILE A 434 8.76 -3.24 -4.15
N LEU A 435 7.95 -4.27 -4.42
CA LEU A 435 7.80 -5.40 -3.50
C LEU A 435 9.13 -6.13 -3.26
N GLN A 436 9.90 -6.42 -4.33
CA GLN A 436 11.20 -7.08 -4.20
C GLN A 436 12.19 -6.21 -3.41
N ALA A 437 12.18 -4.89 -3.60
CA ALA A 437 13.02 -3.99 -2.82
C ALA A 437 12.69 -4.05 -1.31
N ILE A 438 11.40 -4.02 -0.95
CA ILE A 438 10.95 -4.17 0.43
C ILE A 438 11.38 -5.53 1.01
N ARG A 439 11.19 -6.62 0.26
CA ARG A 439 11.57 -7.98 0.69
C ARG A 439 13.09 -8.14 0.88
N ARG A 440 13.90 -7.47 0.07
CA ARG A 440 15.37 -7.46 0.22
C ARG A 440 15.83 -6.72 1.47
N VAL A 441 15.18 -5.62 1.82
CA VAL A 441 15.54 -4.84 3.03
C VAL A 441 15.03 -5.52 4.30
N TRP A 442 13.80 -6.07 4.27
CA TRP A 442 13.20 -6.76 5.40
C TRP A 442 12.84 -8.20 5.05
N PRO A 443 13.83 -9.11 5.04
CA PRO A 443 13.59 -10.52 4.72
C PRO A 443 12.60 -11.13 5.73
N ALA A 444 11.62 -11.84 5.20
CA ALA A 444 10.60 -12.53 5.97
C ALA A 444 10.25 -13.87 5.31
N ARG A 445 9.96 -14.89 6.10
CA ARG A 445 9.53 -16.19 5.55
C ARG A 445 8.16 -16.14 4.89
N THR A 446 7.34 -15.16 5.26
CA THR A 446 5.96 -15.04 4.81
C THR A 446 5.57 -13.59 4.55
N LEU A 447 4.78 -13.42 3.49
CA LEU A 447 4.07 -12.20 3.12
C LEU A 447 2.58 -12.45 3.28
N ARG A 448 1.89 -11.59 4.02
CA ARG A 448 0.44 -11.60 4.08
C ARG A 448 -0.13 -10.53 3.16
N VAL A 449 -1.17 -10.88 2.42
CA VAL A 449 -1.88 -9.98 1.50
C VAL A 449 -3.11 -9.41 2.19
N ALA A 450 -3.27 -8.10 2.14
CA ALA A 450 -4.47 -7.40 2.58
C ALA A 450 -5.17 -6.81 1.36
N ASP A 451 -6.46 -7.11 1.19
CA ASP A 451 -7.35 -6.31 0.34
C ASP A 451 -8.05 -5.23 1.19
N ARG A 452 -7.37 -4.72 2.21
CA ARG A 452 -7.86 -3.69 3.13
C ARG A 452 -6.78 -2.66 3.30
N GLY A 453 -7.12 -1.39 3.43
CA GLY A 453 -6.12 -0.33 3.58
C GLY A 453 -6.72 0.95 4.12
N LEU A 454 -6.43 2.07 3.46
CA LEU A 454 -6.84 3.41 3.90
C LEU A 454 -8.34 3.52 4.17
N ARG A 455 -9.20 3.01 3.28
CA ARG A 455 -10.67 3.07 3.43
C ARG A 455 -11.16 2.31 4.65
N GLU A 456 -10.69 1.08 4.85
CA GLU A 456 -11.02 0.31 6.05
C GLU A 456 -10.47 0.96 7.33
N GLY A 457 -9.31 1.62 7.23
CA GLY A 457 -8.76 2.46 8.30
C GLY A 457 -9.69 3.62 8.65
N LEU A 458 -10.15 4.38 7.65
CA LEU A 458 -11.08 5.50 7.82
C LEU A 458 -12.39 5.04 8.47
N LEU A 459 -13.00 3.97 7.94
CA LEU A 459 -14.23 3.39 8.51
C LEU A 459 -14.02 2.97 9.96
N THR A 460 -12.91 2.29 10.25
CA THR A 460 -12.59 1.82 11.60
C THR A 460 -12.39 2.98 12.56
N GLU A 461 -11.63 4.01 12.17
CA GLU A 461 -11.39 5.17 13.02
C GLU A 461 -12.68 5.94 13.32
N MET A 462 -13.53 6.18 12.32
CA MET A 462 -14.83 6.84 12.53
C MET A 462 -15.73 6.01 13.47
N MET A 463 -15.88 4.71 13.22
CA MET A 463 -16.73 3.85 14.07
C MET A 463 -16.19 3.71 15.50
N VAL A 464 -14.86 3.74 15.70
CA VAL A 464 -14.26 3.78 17.05
C VAL A 464 -14.53 5.13 17.72
N ALA A 465 -14.36 6.24 17.00
CA ALA A 465 -14.56 7.59 17.52
C ALA A 465 -16.02 7.80 17.99
N ASP A 466 -16.97 7.35 17.18
CA ASP A 466 -18.41 7.43 17.47
C ASP A 466 -18.86 6.41 18.54
N GLY A 467 -17.95 5.57 19.04
CA GLY A 467 -18.24 4.64 20.14
C GLY A 467 -19.17 3.49 19.76
N VAL A 468 -19.34 3.21 18.46
CA VAL A 468 -20.29 2.23 17.91
C VAL A 468 -20.12 0.82 18.50
N TRP A 469 -18.89 0.48 18.90
CA TRP A 469 -18.55 -0.82 19.48
C TRP A 469 -18.33 -0.81 21.00
N ARG A 470 -18.63 0.31 21.68
CA ARG A 470 -18.68 0.32 23.14
C ARG A 470 -19.89 -0.52 23.55
N ARG A 471 -19.67 -1.53 24.41
CA ARG A 471 -20.81 -2.20 25.06
C ARG A 471 -21.53 -1.13 25.85
N ASN A 472 -22.84 -0.99 25.65
CA ASN A 472 -23.69 -0.41 26.69
C ASN A 472 -23.50 -1.29 27.93
N GLU A 473 -22.70 -0.83 28.90
CA GLU A 473 -22.92 -1.31 30.25
C GLU A 473 -24.37 -0.97 30.58
N PRO A 474 -25.17 -1.93 31.08
CA PRO A 474 -26.46 -1.57 31.62
C PRO A 474 -26.15 -0.55 32.72
N THR A 475 -26.64 0.68 32.55
CA THR A 475 -26.71 1.64 33.65
C THR A 475 -27.31 0.88 34.82
N ARG A 476 -26.47 0.58 35.81
CA ARG A 476 -26.93 0.11 37.11
C ARG A 476 -27.85 1.23 37.58
N LYS A 477 -29.17 1.03 37.43
CA LYS A 477 -30.15 1.77 38.21
C LYS A 477 -29.74 1.49 39.66
N THR A 478 -29.06 2.46 40.27
CA THR A 478 -29.01 2.59 41.72
C THR A 478 -30.44 2.83 42.15
N GLY A 479 -31.17 1.74 42.35
CA GLY A 479 -32.41 1.72 43.11
C GLY A 479 -32.05 1.40 44.56
N GLY A 480 -32.57 2.21 45.47
CA GLY A 480 -32.38 2.09 46.92
C GLY A 480 -31.84 3.38 47.49
#